data_AF-A0A0G1HL33-F1
#
_entry.id   AF-A0A0G1HL33-F1
#
_cell.length_a   1.000
_cell.length_b   1.000
_cell.length_c   1.000
_cell.angle_alpha   90.00
_cell.angle_beta   90.00
_cell.angle_gamma   90.00
#
_symmetry.space_group_name_H-M   'P 1'
#
loop_
_entity.id
_entity.type
_entity.pdbx_description
1 polymer ?
#
loop_
_entity_poly.entity_id
_entity_poly.type
_entity_poly.pdbx_seq_one_letter_code
_entity_poly.pdbx_strand_id
1 'polypeptide(L)'
;MDKLIIQLESILFLKGEPVSVSWLAKTLDKKEEEINISLEHLSEQLIIYKNTASRAEIDYIRGVNSSFILRNLLVRGLIEREVKRGEDRSYVYKPSLSLLEHLGVKSLEELPDFVSISAKLKEFLNAENGENKKGQQH
;
A
#
# COMPACT_ATOMS: atom_id res chain seq x y z
N MET A 1 -12.15 3.32 13.36
CA MET A 1 -11.04 2.52 12.81
C MET A 1 -10.92 1.24 13.60
N ASP A 2 -10.71 0.12 12.93
CA ASP A 2 -10.62 -1.20 13.55
C ASP A 2 -9.40 -1.27 14.48
N LYS A 3 -9.56 -1.75 15.72
CA LYS A 3 -8.51 -1.70 16.76
C LYS A 3 -7.24 -2.43 16.32
N LEU A 4 -7.39 -3.52 15.56
CA LEU A 4 -6.30 -4.34 15.04
C LEU A 4 -5.45 -3.59 14.00
N ILE A 5 -6.07 -2.75 13.16
CA ILE A 5 -5.37 -1.94 12.16
C ILE A 5 -4.40 -0.97 12.84
N ILE A 6 -4.88 -0.26 13.88
CA ILE A 6 -4.06 0.69 14.65
C ILE A 6 -2.86 -0.02 15.30
N GLN A 7 -3.08 -1.22 15.85
CA GLN A 7 -2.02 -2.01 16.48
C GLN A 7 -0.98 -2.46 15.45
N LEU A 8 -1.41 -2.86 14.25
CA LEU A 8 -0.52 -3.26 13.17
C LEU A 8 0.31 -2.08 12.65
N GLU A 9 -0.31 -0.94 12.35
CA GLU A 9 0.40 0.26 11.91
C GLU A 9 1.46 0.70 12.92
N SER A 10 1.12 0.73 14.20
CA SER A 10 2.05 1.10 15.28
C SER A 10 3.28 0.18 15.31
N ILE A 11 3.07 -1.13 15.16
CA ILE A 11 4.14 -2.11 15.17
C ILE A 11 5.02 -1.99 13.93
N LEU A 12 4.40 -1.89 12.75
CA LEU A 12 5.11 -1.79 11.46
C LEU A 12 5.95 -0.51 11.40
N PHE A 13 5.38 0.60 11.86
CA PHE A 13 6.08 1.88 11.95
C PHE A 13 7.28 1.83 12.91
N LEU A 14 7.10 1.23 14.09
CA LEU A 14 8.18 1.11 15.08
C LEU A 14 9.32 0.20 14.62
N LYS A 15 8.99 -0.93 13.98
CA LYS A 15 9.98 -1.93 13.56
C LYS A 15 10.89 -1.41 12.46
N GLY A 16 10.36 -0.64 11.52
CA GLY A 16 11.12 -0.07 10.40
C GLY A 16 11.78 -1.10 9.48
N GLU A 17 11.47 -2.39 9.64
CA GLU A 17 12.04 -3.50 8.89
C GLU A 17 10.97 -4.58 8.62
N PRO A 18 11.12 -5.36 7.53
CA PRO A 18 10.25 -6.49 7.19
C PRO A 18 9.96 -7.43 8.37
N VAL A 19 8.71 -7.46 8.84
CA VAL A 19 8.21 -8.44 9.82
C VAL A 19 7.38 -9.55 9.19
N SER A 20 7.43 -10.74 9.77
CA SER A 20 6.63 -11.88 9.30
C SER A 20 5.21 -11.83 9.87
N VAL A 21 4.24 -12.34 9.10
CA VAL A 21 2.85 -12.48 9.55
C VAL A 21 2.74 -13.33 10.82
N SER A 22 3.53 -14.41 10.89
CA SER A 22 3.56 -15.29 12.06
C SER A 22 4.04 -14.58 13.33
N TRP A 23 5.04 -13.69 13.20
CA TRP A 23 5.49 -12.88 14.33
C TRP A 23 4.41 -11.88 14.77
N LEU A 24 3.72 -11.23 13.83
CA LEU A 24 2.62 -10.30 14.13
C LEU A 24 1.46 -11.01 14.84
N ALA A 25 1.05 -12.17 14.32
CA ALA A 25 0.01 -13.01 14.90
C ALA A 25 0.34 -13.40 16.35
N LYS A 26 1.58 -13.87 16.59
CA LYS A 26 2.05 -14.21 17.93
C LYS A 26 2.11 -12.99 18.87
N THR A 27 2.53 -11.84 18.36
CA THR A 27 2.71 -10.60 19.16
C THR A 27 1.37 -10.01 19.57
N LEU A 28 0.37 -10.09 18.69
CA LEU A 28 -0.96 -9.53 18.91
C LEU A 28 -1.97 -10.52 19.51
N ASP A 29 -1.54 -11.77 19.71
CA ASP A 29 -2.40 -12.88 20.14
C ASP A 29 -3.63 -13.03 19.22
N LYS A 30 -3.35 -13.12 17.91
CA LYS A 30 -4.34 -13.16 16.83
C LYS A 30 -4.06 -14.29 15.85
N LYS A 31 -5.08 -14.71 15.10
CA LYS A 31 -4.90 -15.65 13.99
C LYS A 31 -4.21 -14.95 12.82
N GLU A 32 -3.33 -15.65 12.10
CA GLU A 32 -2.68 -15.12 10.89
C GLU A 32 -3.70 -14.64 9.85
N GLU A 33 -4.87 -15.27 9.77
CA GLU A 33 -5.97 -14.83 8.91
C GLU A 33 -6.45 -13.41 9.25
N GLU A 34 -6.66 -13.10 10.53
CA GLU A 34 -7.07 -11.75 10.98
C GLU A 34 -5.99 -10.71 10.65
N ILE A 35 -4.71 -11.10 10.77
CA ILE A 35 -3.58 -10.25 10.41
C ILE A 35 -3.56 -9.99 8.90
N ASN A 36 -3.72 -11.02 8.07
CA ASN A 36 -3.72 -10.89 6.62
C ASN A 36 -4.86 -9.99 6.14
N ILE A 37 -6.09 -10.16 6.65
CA ILE A 37 -7.24 -9.30 6.31
C ILE A 37 -6.96 -7.82 6.66
N SER A 38 -6.32 -7.57 7.79
CA SER A 38 -5.98 -6.21 8.21
C SER A 38 -4.86 -5.61 7.37
N LEU A 39 -3.85 -6.41 7.00
CA LEU A 39 -2.77 -5.98 6.09
C LEU A 39 -3.27 -5.76 4.65
N GLU A 40 -4.27 -6.53 4.21
CA GLU A 40 -4.99 -6.29 2.95
C GLU A 40 -5.64 -4.90 2.97
N HIS A 41 -6.41 -4.58 4.01
CA HIS A 41 -7.01 -3.25 4.19
C HIS A 41 -5.98 -2.11 4.17
N LEU A 42 -4.82 -2.28 4.83
CA LEU A 42 -3.75 -1.27 4.80
C LEU A 42 -3.17 -1.09 3.39
N SER A 43 -3.06 -2.17 2.63
CA SER A 43 -2.55 -2.13 1.26
C SER A 43 -3.54 -1.49 0.30
N GLU A 44 -4.83 -1.81 0.45
CA GLU A 44 -5.91 -1.18 -0.30
C GLU A 44 -5.92 0.33 -0.09
N GLN A 45 -5.89 0.79 1.17
CA GLN A 45 -5.85 2.22 1.50
C GLN A 45 -4.66 2.93 0.85
N LEU A 46 -3.47 2.33 0.93
CA LEU A 46 -2.27 2.89 0.29
C LEU A 46 -2.43 2.98 -1.24
N ILE A 47 -2.90 1.91 -1.89
CA ILE A 47 -3.07 1.86 -3.34
C ILE A 47 -4.14 2.86 -3.80
N ILE A 48 -5.22 3.01 -3.05
CA ILE A 48 -6.27 4.00 -3.27
C ILE A 48 -5.66 5.40 -3.29
N TYR A 49 -5.08 5.87 -2.18
CA TYR A 49 -4.62 7.26 -2.07
C TYR A 49 -3.39 7.59 -2.92
N LYS A 50 -2.53 6.59 -3.21
CA LYS A 50 -1.39 6.75 -4.14
C LYS A 50 -1.80 6.63 -5.60
N ASN A 51 -2.97 6.05 -5.89
CA ASN A 51 -3.51 5.71 -7.22
C ASN A 51 -2.69 4.68 -8.02
N THR A 52 -1.36 4.76 -8.01
CA THR A 52 -0.47 3.80 -8.70
C THR A 52 0.76 3.50 -7.86
N ALA A 53 1.01 2.22 -7.54
CA ALA A 53 2.14 1.81 -6.71
C ALA A 53 2.78 0.50 -7.17
N SER A 54 4.10 0.45 -7.24
CA SER A 54 4.86 -0.77 -7.44
C SER A 54 4.91 -1.61 -6.16
N ARG A 55 5.18 -2.92 -6.30
CA ARG A 55 5.35 -3.80 -5.13
C ARG A 55 6.43 -3.26 -4.17
N ALA A 56 7.55 -2.79 -4.71
CA ALA A 56 8.66 -2.30 -3.91
C ALA A 56 8.27 -1.10 -3.04
N GLU A 57 7.50 -0.15 -3.60
CA GLU A 57 6.99 0.99 -2.83
C GLU A 57 6.01 0.55 -1.74
N ILE A 58 5.13 -0.41 -2.05
CA ILE A 58 4.16 -0.94 -1.07
C ILE A 58 4.89 -1.65 0.07
N ASP A 59 5.87 -2.49 -0.25
CA ASP A 59 6.71 -3.19 0.73
C ASP A 59 7.48 -2.20 1.62
N TYR A 60 8.02 -1.14 1.03
CA TYR A 60 8.74 -0.09 1.74
C TYR A 60 7.83 0.64 2.74
N ILE A 61 6.65 1.09 2.30
CA ILE A 61 5.71 1.84 3.14
C ILE A 61 5.13 0.95 4.25
N ARG A 62 4.82 -0.31 3.94
CA ARG A 62 4.26 -1.24 4.92
C ARG A 62 5.29 -1.88 5.83
N GLY A 63 6.58 -1.84 5.48
CA GLY A 63 7.61 -2.54 6.22
C GLY A 63 7.39 -4.05 6.28
N VAL A 64 6.77 -4.66 5.28
CA VAL A 64 6.52 -6.13 5.16
C VAL A 64 6.37 -6.56 3.71
N ASN A 65 6.62 -7.84 3.42
CA ASN A 65 6.41 -8.39 2.08
C ASN A 65 4.92 -8.42 1.70
N SER A 66 4.57 -7.85 0.55
CA SER A 66 3.20 -7.68 0.07
C SER A 66 2.80 -8.68 -1.01
N SER A 67 3.64 -9.65 -1.36
CA SER A 67 3.40 -10.52 -2.52
C SER A 67 2.13 -11.36 -2.37
N PHE A 68 1.87 -11.90 -1.17
CA PHE A 68 0.67 -12.67 -0.88
C PHE A 68 -0.59 -11.79 -0.92
N ILE A 69 -0.52 -10.64 -0.27
CA ILE A 69 -1.62 -9.67 -0.21
C ILE A 69 -2.00 -9.16 -1.60
N LEU A 70 -1.02 -8.75 -2.40
CA LEU A 70 -1.26 -8.31 -3.78
C LEU A 70 -1.88 -9.41 -4.63
N ARG A 71 -1.47 -10.67 -4.44
CA ARG A 71 -2.10 -11.81 -5.11
C ARG A 71 -3.56 -11.96 -4.69
N ASN A 72 -3.90 -11.88 -3.40
CA ASN A 72 -5.28 -11.98 -2.93
C ASN A 72 -6.15 -10.85 -3.47
N LEU A 73 -5.67 -9.61 -3.41
CA LEU A 73 -6.38 -8.44 -3.94
C LEU A 73 -6.64 -8.56 -5.46
N LEU A 74 -5.66 -9.08 -6.22
CA LEU A 74 -5.83 -9.36 -7.66
C LEU A 74 -6.87 -10.45 -7.91
N VAL A 75 -6.80 -11.56 -7.17
CA VAL A 75 -7.74 -12.70 -7.33
C VAL A 75 -9.17 -12.28 -7.01
N ARG A 76 -9.35 -11.41 -6.01
CA ARG A 76 -10.64 -10.83 -5.63
C ARG A 76 -11.10 -9.72 -6.59
N GLY A 77 -10.25 -9.31 -7.54
CA GLY A 77 -10.56 -8.25 -8.50
C GLY A 77 -10.60 -6.85 -7.89
N LEU A 78 -10.03 -6.62 -6.71
CA LEU A 78 -10.05 -5.32 -6.04
C LEU A 78 -8.96 -4.37 -6.57
N ILE A 79 -7.86 -4.92 -7.05
CA ILE A 79 -6.80 -4.14 -7.70
C ILE A 79 -6.53 -4.66 -9.10
N GLU A 80 -6.00 -3.80 -9.96
CA GLU A 80 -5.52 -4.13 -11.29
C GLU A 80 -4.00 -3.99 -11.34
N ARG A 81 -3.35 -4.76 -12.20
CA ARG A 81 -1.90 -4.71 -12.43
C ARG A 81 -1.61 -4.24 -13.84
N GLU A 82 -0.79 -3.21 -13.96
CA GLU A 82 -0.32 -2.66 -15.23
C GLU A 82 1.20 -2.70 -15.32
N VAL A 83 1.74 -2.72 -16.54
CA VAL A 83 3.18 -2.54 -16.75
C VAL A 83 3.48 -1.06 -16.70
N LYS A 84 4.46 -0.67 -15.88
CA LYS A 84 4.91 0.72 -15.77
C LYS A 84 5.37 1.22 -17.14
N ARG A 85 4.95 2.43 -17.51
CA ARG A 85 5.45 3.09 -18.73
C ARG A 85 6.87 3.59 -18.48
N GLY A 86 7.84 3.15 -19.27
CA GLY A 86 9.23 3.56 -19.18
C GLY A 86 10.21 2.42 -19.48
N GLU A 87 11.47 2.65 -19.15
CA GLU A 87 12.57 1.70 -19.38
C GLU A 87 12.48 0.49 -18.42
N ASP A 88 12.03 0.75 -17.19
CA ASP A 88 11.72 -0.27 -16.20
C ASP A 88 10.31 -0.86 -16.46
N ARG A 89 10.27 -2.13 -16.87
CA ARG A 89 9.04 -2.90 -17.12
C ARG A 89 8.45 -3.52 -15.85
N SER A 90 8.68 -2.91 -14.69
CA SER A 90 8.09 -3.33 -13.42
C SER A 90 6.56 -3.20 -13.44
N TYR A 91 5.91 -4.01 -12.60
CA TYR A 91 4.45 -3.94 -12.42
C TYR A 91 4.08 -2.87 -11.40
N VAL A 92 3.02 -2.12 -11.73
CA VAL A 92 2.32 -1.22 -10.81
C VAL A 92 0.90 -1.72 -10.59
N TYR A 93 0.37 -1.41 -9.41
CA TYR A 93 -0.96 -1.78 -8.96
C TYR A 93 -1.80 -0.51 -8.78
N LYS A 94 -3.07 -0.58 -9.16
CA LYS A 94 -4.04 0.51 -9.04
C LYS A 94 -5.40 -0.02 -8.56
N PRO A 95 -6.27 0.84 -7.98
CA PRO A 95 -7.65 0.48 -7.68
C PRO A 95 -8.38 0.00 -8.95
N SER A 96 -9.12 -1.09 -8.83
CA SER A 96 -10.04 -1.53 -9.88
C SER A 96 -11.36 -0.75 -9.83
N LEU A 97 -12.17 -0.87 -10.87
CA LEU A 97 -13.55 -0.36 -10.84
C LEU A 97 -14.41 -1.09 -9.79
N SER A 98 -14.19 -2.40 -9.63
CA SER A 98 -14.93 -3.23 -8.66
C SER A 98 -14.68 -2.79 -7.21
N LEU A 99 -13.47 -2.31 -6.91
CA LEU A 99 -13.17 -1.73 -5.60
C LEU A 99 -13.92 -0.42 -5.36
N LEU A 100 -14.06 0.44 -6.37
CA LEU A 100 -14.86 1.68 -6.25
C LEU A 100 -16.33 1.36 -6.00
N GLU A 101 -16.87 0.39 -6.73
CA GLU A 101 -18.24 -0.12 -6.52
C GLU A 101 -18.43 -0.67 -5.10
N HIS A 102 -17.46 -1.43 -4.59
CA HIS A 102 -17.47 -1.95 -3.22
C HIS A 102 -17.45 -0.83 -2.17
N LEU A 103 -16.73 0.25 -2.45
CA LEU A 103 -16.67 1.46 -1.61
C LEU A 103 -17.89 2.38 -1.76
N GLY A 104 -18.76 2.10 -2.74
CA GLY A 104 -19.97 2.90 -3.00
C GLY A 104 -19.71 4.25 -3.65
N VAL A 105 -18.57 4.41 -4.33
CA VAL A 105 -18.15 5.65 -5.01
C VAL A 105 -17.99 5.42 -6.51
N LYS A 106 -18.15 6.48 -7.31
CA LYS A 106 -17.99 6.41 -8.78
C LYS A 106 -16.59 6.75 -9.25
N SER A 107 -15.83 7.47 -8.43
CA SER A 107 -14.44 7.83 -8.71
C SER A 107 -13.65 7.97 -7.41
N LEU A 108 -12.32 7.93 -7.52
CA LEU A 108 -11.45 8.10 -6.35
C LEU A 108 -11.59 9.48 -5.70
N GLU A 109 -11.93 10.51 -6.50
CA GLU A 109 -12.11 11.88 -6.04
C GLU A 109 -13.32 12.06 -5.10
N GLU A 110 -14.26 11.12 -5.09
CA GLU A 110 -15.38 11.11 -4.15
C GLU A 110 -14.97 10.60 -2.75
N LEU A 111 -13.78 10.01 -2.62
CA LEU A 111 -13.30 9.53 -1.33
C LEU A 111 -12.88 10.70 -0.42
N PRO A 112 -13.10 10.58 0.90
CA PRO A 112 -12.68 11.59 1.86
C PRO A 112 -11.19 11.93 1.72
N ASP A 113 -10.92 13.24 1.64
CA ASP A 113 -9.59 13.83 1.58
C ASP A 113 -8.69 13.36 0.42
N PHE A 114 -9.23 12.64 -0.57
CA PHE A 114 -8.44 12.04 -1.64
C PHE A 114 -7.56 13.04 -2.39
N VAL A 115 -8.14 14.16 -2.85
CA VAL A 115 -7.41 15.18 -3.61
C VAL A 115 -6.26 15.77 -2.78
N SER A 116 -6.52 16.09 -1.50
CA SER A 116 -5.54 16.67 -0.59
C SER A 116 -4.40 15.70 -0.28
N ILE A 117 -4.72 14.44 0.04
CA ILE A 117 -3.74 13.41 0.38
C ILE A 117 -2.93 13.02 -0.85
N SER A 118 -3.58 12.78 -1.99
CA SER A 118 -2.92 12.40 -3.25
C SER A 118 -1.91 13.47 -3.71
N ALA A 119 -2.25 14.76 -3.59
CA ALA A 119 -1.34 15.84 -3.89
C ALA A 119 -0.09 15.83 -3.00
N LYS A 120 -0.28 15.73 -1.67
CA LYS A 120 0.82 15.68 -0.69
C LYS A 120 1.73 14.46 -0.90
N LEU A 121 1.15 13.29 -1.18
CA LEU A 121 1.93 12.09 -1.47
C LEU A 121 2.80 12.25 -2.72
N LYS A 122 2.27 12.87 -3.78
CA LYS A 122 3.05 13.17 -5.00
C LYS A 122 4.20 14.13 -4.70
N GLU A 123 3.95 15.17 -3.91
CA GLU A 123 5.00 16.12 -3.50
C GLU A 123 6.11 15.43 -2.71
N PHE A 124 5.75 14.62 -1.71
CA PHE A 124 6.70 13.88 -0.88
C PHE A 124 7.60 12.95 -1.72
N LEU A 125 6.99 12.14 -2.60
CA LEU A 125 7.74 11.21 -3.46
C LEU A 125 8.63 11.93 -4.48
N ASN A 126 8.22 13.10 -4.97
CA ASN A 126 9.05 13.91 -5.87
C ASN A 126 10.25 14.51 -5.14
N ALA A 127 10.11 14.91 -3.88
CA ALA A 127 11.19 15.45 -3.06
C ALA A 127 12.29 14.39 -2.80
N GLU A 128 11.92 13.17 -2.40
CA GLU A 128 12.89 12.08 -2.16
C GLU A 128 13.65 11.67 -3.44
N ASN A 129 12.99 11.68 -4.60
CA ASN A 129 13.62 11.41 -5.89
C ASN A 129 14.58 12.54 -6.33
N GLY A 130 14.33 13.78 -5.88
CA GLY A 130 15.19 14.94 -6.14
C GLY A 130 16.46 14.95 -5.29
N GLU A 131 16.38 14.48 -4.04
CA GLU A 131 17.54 14.38 -3.14
C GLU A 131 18.46 13.21 -3.52
N ASN A 132 17.91 12.05 -3.90
CA ASN A 132 18.69 10.90 -4.36
C ASN A 132 19.51 11.17 -5.65
N LYS A 133 19.13 12.16 -6.46
CA LYS A 133 19.90 12.57 -7.65
C LYS A 133 21.07 13.50 -7.35
N LYS A 134 21.10 14.17 -6.20
CA LYS A 134 22.21 15.06 -5.81
C LYS A 134 23.40 14.30 -5.18
N GLY A 135 23.20 13.05 -4.75
CA GLY A 135 24.24 12.22 -4.14
C GLY A 135 25.08 11.35 -5.08
N GLN A 136 24.82 11.38 -6.40
CA GLN A 136 25.56 10.57 -7.40
C GLN A 136 26.43 11.41 -8.34
N GLN A 137 26.64 12.69 -8.04
CA GLN A 137 27.66 13.52 -8.70
C GLN A 137 28.71 13.93 -7.66
N HIS A 138 29.56 12.98 -7.27
CA HIS A 138 30.94 13.23 -6.84
C HIS A 138 31.73 11.92 -6.85
#